data_AF-A0A935U1H6-F1
#
_entry.id   AF-A0A935U1H6-F1
#
_cell.length_a   1.000
_cell.length_b   1.000
_cell.length_c   1.000
_cell.angle_alpha   90.00
_cell.angle_beta   90.00
_cell.angle_gamma   90.00
#
_symmetry.space_group_name_H-M   'P 1'
#
loop_
_entity.id
_entity.type
_entity.pdbx_description
1 polymer ?
#
loop_
_entity_poly.entity_id
_entity_poly.type
_entity_poly.pdbx_seq_one_letter_code
_entity_poly.pdbx_strand_id
1 'polypeptide(L)'
;MTCRRLTRPGGALLGLAALAACSGGARARGEIFGLPPGARTQAVLVGELCERGEPCACRDESATGTGGVSGPGARVRNADEVAADALALSPAEPAKATEPKAEASVRRLELRLRSSHELWLRVGPWTFLKDRERAEACFYIDVPVPSGGGDAYPVELRASNPDGISAGLSISELGEAADTWYRTLAWSCGAPGACSFDELDAQRAESARAAAEHRLYDPCGSLQVLGLSWDSRVAPDHQHPGDLTLRFSLQPTARVPDKVAGDPTCGF
;
A
#
# COMPACT_ATOMS: atom_id res chain seq x y z
N MET A 1 23.84 -10.06 -49.44
CA MET A 1 24.38 -11.16 -48.61
C MET A 1 25.87 -11.16 -48.76
N THR A 2 26.60 -10.62 -47.79
CA THR A 2 28.07 -10.54 -47.85
C THR A 2 28.61 -10.79 -46.46
N CYS A 3 29.13 -12.00 -46.29
CA CYS A 3 29.71 -12.52 -45.06
C CYS A 3 31.15 -11.98 -44.95
N ARG A 4 31.48 -11.25 -43.88
CA ARG A 4 32.87 -10.96 -43.51
C ARG A 4 33.17 -11.56 -42.15
N ARG A 5 33.86 -12.71 -42.19
CA ARG A 5 34.59 -13.28 -41.07
C ARG A 5 35.80 -12.40 -40.78
N LEU A 6 35.99 -12.01 -39.53
CA LEU A 6 37.25 -11.49 -39.03
C LEU A 6 37.73 -12.42 -37.92
N THR A 7 38.59 -13.33 -38.33
CA THR A 7 39.50 -14.12 -37.50
C THR A 7 40.54 -13.20 -36.88
N ARG A 8 40.76 -13.27 -35.56
CA ARG A 8 42.01 -12.87 -34.93
C ARG A 8 42.56 -14.02 -34.07
N PRO A 9 43.87 -14.29 -34.15
CA PRO A 9 44.48 -15.47 -33.56
C PRO A 9 44.97 -15.24 -32.12
N GLY A 10 44.95 -16.33 -31.36
CA GLY A 10 46.09 -16.83 -30.59
C GLY A 10 46.78 -15.88 -29.62
N GLY A 11 46.35 -15.91 -28.36
CA GLY A 11 47.15 -15.50 -27.20
C GLY A 11 46.91 -16.47 -26.06
N ALA A 12 47.72 -17.53 -26.01
CA ALA A 12 47.76 -18.46 -24.90
C ALA A 12 48.47 -17.81 -23.71
N LEU A 13 47.77 -17.67 -22.59
CA LEU A 13 48.39 -17.52 -21.27
C LEU A 13 47.64 -18.45 -20.30
N LEU A 14 48.28 -19.58 -20.06
CA LEU A 14 48.03 -20.46 -18.92
C LEU A 14 48.21 -19.63 -17.64
N GLY A 15 47.12 -19.44 -16.91
CA GLY A 15 47.11 -18.99 -15.53
C GLY A 15 46.26 -19.95 -14.71
N LEU A 16 46.89 -21.00 -14.17
CA LEU A 16 46.33 -21.77 -13.06
C LEU A 16 46.21 -20.83 -11.85
N ALA A 17 45.00 -20.46 -11.47
CA ALA A 17 44.71 -19.88 -10.16
C ALA A 17 43.65 -20.75 -9.48
N ALA A 18 44.02 -21.18 -8.27
CA ALA A 18 43.35 -22.18 -7.47
C ALA A 18 41.86 -21.87 -7.20
N LEU A 19 41.07 -22.94 -7.33
CA LEU A 19 39.71 -23.08 -6.81
C LEU A 19 39.69 -22.83 -5.30
N ALA A 20 39.15 -21.70 -4.87
CA ALA A 20 38.57 -21.54 -3.53
C ALA A 20 37.06 -21.40 -3.70
N ALA A 21 36.38 -22.54 -3.78
CA ALA A 21 34.93 -22.63 -3.71
C ALA A 21 34.47 -22.21 -2.31
N CYS A 22 34.17 -20.93 -2.12
CA CYS A 22 33.27 -20.51 -1.05
C CYS A 22 31.84 -20.80 -1.50
N SER A 23 31.43 -22.07 -1.38
CA SER A 23 30.02 -22.44 -1.31
C SER A 23 29.45 -21.94 0.01
N GLY A 24 29.29 -20.62 0.10
CA GLY A 24 28.47 -19.97 1.13
C GLY A 24 27.02 -20.35 0.87
N GLY A 25 26.64 -21.54 1.33
CA GLY A 25 25.26 -21.96 1.44
C GLY A 25 24.56 -21.02 2.41
N ALA A 26 24.05 -19.90 1.88
CA ALA A 26 22.96 -19.17 2.48
C ALA A 26 21.80 -20.15 2.52
N ARG A 27 21.73 -20.92 3.62
CA ARG A 27 20.49 -21.53 4.05
C ARG A 27 19.54 -20.36 4.19
N ALA A 28 18.71 -20.16 3.17
CA ALA A 28 17.45 -19.47 3.33
C ALA A 28 16.82 -20.15 4.54
N ARG A 29 16.87 -19.47 5.69
CA ARG A 29 16.05 -19.83 6.83
C ARG A 29 14.65 -19.70 6.27
N GLY A 30 14.07 -20.84 5.89
CA GLY A 30 12.64 -20.93 5.76
C GLY A 30 12.10 -20.50 7.10
N GLU A 31 11.73 -19.23 7.22
CA GLU A 31 10.77 -18.82 8.22
C GLU A 31 9.58 -19.74 7.96
N ILE A 32 9.46 -20.75 8.83
CA ILE A 32 8.21 -21.45 9.04
C ILE A 32 7.26 -20.33 9.41
N PHE A 33 6.51 -19.85 8.41
CA PHE A 33 5.47 -18.87 8.62
C PHE A 33 4.58 -19.50 9.68
N GLY A 34 4.56 -18.88 10.86
CA GLY A 34 3.68 -19.30 11.93
C GLY A 34 2.27 -19.43 11.38
N LEU A 35 1.49 -20.31 12.00
CA LEU A 35 0.04 -20.39 11.79
C LEU A 35 -0.51 -18.95 11.63
N PRO A 36 -1.45 -18.72 10.69
CA PRO A 36 -2.03 -17.40 10.47
C PRO A 36 -2.31 -16.77 11.83
N PRO A 37 -1.80 -15.54 12.08
CA PRO A 37 -1.88 -14.94 13.40
C PRO A 37 -3.31 -15.05 13.90
N GLY A 38 -3.48 -15.58 15.12
CA GLY A 38 -4.81 -15.71 15.71
C GLY A 38 -5.56 -14.39 15.61
N ALA A 39 -6.82 -14.44 15.17
CA ALA A 39 -7.60 -13.26 14.80
C ALA A 39 -7.66 -12.21 15.92
N ARG A 40 -6.70 -11.29 15.95
CA ARG A 40 -6.90 -9.94 16.48
C ARG A 40 -7.24 -9.06 15.30
N THR A 41 -8.46 -9.21 14.82
CA THR A 41 -9.06 -8.36 13.80
C THR A 41 -9.26 -6.99 14.43
N GLN A 42 -8.39 -6.02 14.13
CA GLN A 42 -8.54 -4.63 14.59
C GLN A 42 -9.32 -3.75 13.60
N ALA A 43 -9.83 -4.33 12.52
CA ALA A 43 -10.66 -3.60 11.57
C ALA A 43 -11.82 -4.49 11.10
N VAL A 44 -12.94 -4.36 11.81
CA VAL A 44 -14.27 -4.47 11.18
C VAL A 44 -14.33 -3.38 10.10
N LEU A 45 -15.22 -3.46 9.11
CA LEU A 45 -15.47 -2.35 8.20
C LEU A 45 -15.70 -1.08 9.06
N VAL A 46 -14.73 -0.17 9.09
CA VAL A 46 -14.73 1.03 9.95
C VAL A 46 -14.55 2.24 9.04
N GLY A 47 -15.49 3.16 9.13
CA GLY A 47 -15.53 4.44 8.43
C GLY A 47 -16.90 5.08 8.61
N GLU A 48 -17.01 6.40 8.42
CA GLU A 48 -18.26 7.15 8.61
C GLU A 48 -19.43 6.64 7.74
N LEU A 49 -19.13 5.92 6.66
CA LEU A 49 -20.11 5.23 5.80
C LEU A 49 -20.77 4.00 6.47
N CYS A 50 -20.31 3.58 7.65
CA CYS A 50 -20.88 2.50 8.44
C CYS A 50 -21.76 2.99 9.60
N GLU A 51 -21.80 4.30 9.88
CA GLU A 51 -22.34 4.84 11.14
C GLU A 51 -23.86 5.08 11.14
N ARG A 52 -24.59 4.64 10.11
CA ARG A 52 -26.03 4.94 9.96
C ARG A 52 -26.96 3.71 9.87
N GLY A 53 -26.49 2.53 10.28
CA GLY A 53 -27.29 1.30 10.20
C GLY A 53 -27.45 0.75 8.78
N GLU A 54 -26.77 1.36 7.81
CA GLU A 54 -26.61 0.83 6.45
C GLU A 54 -25.38 -0.08 6.37
N PRO A 55 -25.36 -1.08 5.47
CA PRO A 55 -24.18 -1.87 5.24
C PRO A 55 -23.02 -0.98 4.78
N CYS A 56 -21.86 -1.14 5.40
CA CYS A 56 -20.65 -0.43 5.05
C CYS A 56 -20.36 -0.50 3.54
N ALA A 57 -20.37 0.65 2.88
CA ALA A 57 -20.01 0.78 1.47
C ALA A 57 -18.63 1.40 1.31
N CYS A 58 -17.92 0.97 0.28
CA CYS A 58 -16.74 1.67 -0.21
C CYS A 58 -17.15 3.06 -0.72
N ARG A 59 -16.25 4.04 -0.67
CA ARG A 59 -16.47 5.32 -1.34
C ARG A 59 -16.72 5.07 -2.84
N ASP A 60 -17.50 5.92 -3.48
CA ASP A 60 -17.57 5.91 -4.94
C ASP A 60 -16.27 6.50 -5.52
N GLU A 61 -15.52 5.72 -6.31
CA GLU A 61 -14.27 6.18 -6.93
C GLU A 61 -14.49 7.33 -7.91
N SER A 62 -15.71 7.45 -8.44
CA SER A 62 -16.12 8.52 -9.36
C SER A 62 -16.67 9.76 -8.66
N ALA A 63 -16.95 9.69 -7.36
CA ALA A 63 -17.38 10.84 -6.61
C ALA A 63 -16.27 11.90 -6.56
N THR A 64 -16.66 13.15 -6.79
CA THR A 64 -15.80 14.31 -6.56
C THR A 64 -15.69 14.61 -5.06
N GLY A 65 -14.63 15.30 -4.65
CA GLY A 65 -14.40 15.65 -3.25
C GLY A 65 -13.84 14.50 -2.42
N THR A 66 -14.03 14.58 -1.10
CA THR A 66 -13.69 13.51 -0.16
C THR A 66 -14.55 12.24 -0.30
N GLY A 67 -15.62 12.28 -1.11
CA GLY A 67 -16.56 11.17 -1.25
C GLY A 67 -17.31 10.85 0.05
N GLY A 68 -17.55 11.87 0.89
CA GLY A 68 -18.32 11.76 2.13
C GLY A 68 -17.51 11.24 3.33
N VAL A 69 -16.18 11.16 3.22
CA VAL A 69 -15.29 10.78 4.31
C VAL A 69 -14.71 12.04 4.95
N SER A 70 -14.91 12.24 6.25
CA SER A 70 -14.29 13.37 6.96
C SER A 70 -12.77 13.20 7.11
N GLY A 71 -12.05 14.29 7.36
CA GLY A 71 -10.60 14.27 7.56
C GLY A 71 -10.15 13.54 8.84
N PRO A 72 -8.89 13.09 8.91
CA PRO A 72 -8.27 12.62 10.15
C PRO A 72 -8.37 13.67 11.26
N GLY A 73 -8.92 13.28 12.40
CA GLY A 73 -9.10 14.19 13.55
C GLY A 73 -10.41 14.98 13.54
N ALA A 74 -11.27 14.82 12.53
CA ALA A 74 -12.70 15.12 12.67
C ALA A 74 -13.30 14.12 13.67
N ARG A 75 -13.07 14.34 14.97
CA ARG A 75 -13.96 13.75 15.96
C ARG A 75 -15.35 14.27 15.61
N VAL A 76 -16.29 13.35 15.39
CA VAL A 76 -17.71 13.66 15.52
C VAL A 76 -17.86 14.17 16.96
N ARG A 77 -17.77 15.49 17.15
CA ARG A 77 -18.00 16.07 18.47
C ARG A 77 -19.45 15.75 18.79
N ASN A 78 -19.67 15.03 19.88
CA ASN A 78 -21.02 14.94 20.39
C ASN A 78 -21.52 16.37 20.64
N ALA A 79 -22.76 16.66 20.27
CA ALA A 79 -23.33 18.01 20.41
C ALA A 79 -23.17 18.57 21.84
N ASP A 80 -23.09 17.68 22.84
CA ASP A 80 -22.88 18.00 24.26
C ASP A 80 -21.46 18.49 24.59
N GLU A 81 -20.40 18.05 23.88
CA GLU A 81 -19.02 18.52 24.12
C GLU A 81 -18.81 19.94 23.58
N VAL A 82 -19.50 20.32 22.51
CA VAL A 82 -19.39 21.67 21.92
C VAL A 82 -19.97 22.73 22.87
N ALA A 83 -20.93 22.36 23.74
CA ALA A 83 -21.52 23.28 24.71
C ALA A 83 -20.62 23.53 25.94
N ALA A 84 -19.72 22.61 26.30
CA ALA A 84 -18.88 22.72 27.49
C ALA A 84 -17.68 23.67 27.30
N ASP A 85 -17.10 23.73 26.10
CA ASP A 85 -15.94 24.59 25.81
C ASP A 85 -16.28 26.10 25.79
N ALA A 86 -17.55 26.47 25.68
CA ALA A 86 -17.97 27.87 25.64
C ALA A 86 -17.91 28.60 27.00
N LEU A 87 -17.67 27.91 28.12
CA LEU A 87 -17.76 28.46 29.48
C LEU A 87 -16.42 28.67 30.20
N ALA A 88 -15.28 28.30 29.59
CA ALA A 88 -13.96 28.35 30.23
C ALA A 88 -13.04 29.43 29.62
N LEU A 89 -13.40 30.71 29.78
CA LEU A 89 -12.50 31.83 29.51
C LEU A 89 -12.06 32.46 30.84
N SER A 90 -10.91 32.03 31.35
CA SER A 90 -10.19 32.71 32.44
C SER A 90 -8.81 33.13 31.95
N PRO A 91 -8.36 34.38 32.16
CA PRO A 91 -7.10 34.88 31.61
C PRO A 91 -5.92 34.41 32.49
N ALA A 92 -5.14 33.46 31.99
CA ALA A 92 -3.88 33.05 32.60
C ALA A 92 -2.69 33.85 32.04
N GLU A 93 -1.71 34.13 32.91
CA GLU A 93 -0.47 34.86 32.63
C GLU A 93 0.36 34.30 31.46
N PRO A 94 1.15 35.14 30.77
CA PRO A 94 1.93 34.74 29.61
C PRO A 94 3.10 33.83 30.01
N ALA A 95 2.92 32.52 29.82
CA ALA A 95 3.98 31.54 29.91
C ALA A 95 5.02 31.75 28.80
N LYS A 96 6.30 31.58 29.17
CA LYS A 96 7.47 31.65 28.30
C LYS A 96 7.26 30.76 27.06
N ALA A 97 7.22 31.38 25.88
CA ALA A 97 6.99 30.69 24.60
C ALA A 97 8.06 29.62 24.37
N THR A 98 7.68 28.37 24.59
CA THR A 98 8.47 27.22 24.15
C THR A 98 8.13 27.05 22.68
N GLU A 99 9.12 27.01 21.79
CA GLU A 99 8.88 26.80 20.36
C GLU A 99 7.94 25.59 20.19
N PRO A 100 6.81 25.74 19.46
CA PRO A 100 5.86 24.66 19.29
C PRO A 100 6.61 23.53 18.57
N LYS A 101 6.78 22.41 19.27
CA LYS A 101 7.29 21.17 18.69
C LYS A 101 6.34 20.83 17.54
N ALA A 102 6.82 20.94 16.30
CA ALA A 102 6.02 20.70 15.11
C ALA A 102 5.20 19.42 15.30
N GLU A 103 3.88 19.57 15.32
CA GLU A 103 2.96 18.50 15.66
C GLU A 103 2.98 17.47 14.52
N ALA A 104 2.99 16.18 14.87
CA ALA A 104 2.89 15.12 13.88
C ALA A 104 1.55 15.27 13.15
N SER A 105 1.61 15.33 11.82
CA SER A 105 0.39 15.33 11.00
C SER A 105 -0.12 13.90 10.84
N VAL A 106 -1.41 13.73 10.55
CA VAL A 106 -2.01 12.42 10.27
C VAL A 106 -2.40 12.38 8.79
N ARG A 107 -2.32 11.21 8.17
CA ARG A 107 -2.83 10.96 6.81
C ARG A 107 -3.87 9.86 6.85
N ARG A 108 -5.01 10.10 6.19
CA ARG A 108 -6.07 9.09 6.06
C ARG A 108 -5.91 8.33 4.77
N LEU A 109 -5.84 7.00 4.87
CA LEU A 109 -5.75 6.09 3.75
C LEU A 109 -7.04 5.30 3.61
N GLU A 110 -7.44 5.06 2.38
CA GLU A 110 -8.43 4.05 2.01
C GLU A 110 -7.70 2.84 1.45
N LEU A 111 -8.02 1.66 1.98
CA LEU A 111 -7.51 0.36 1.55
C LEU A 111 -8.69 -0.42 0.96
N ARG A 112 -8.66 -0.74 -0.33
CA ARG A 112 -9.69 -1.57 -0.96
C ARG A 112 -9.14 -2.92 -1.35
N LEU A 113 -9.83 -3.97 -0.91
CA LEU A 113 -9.52 -5.36 -1.21
C LEU A 113 -10.60 -5.96 -2.11
N ARG A 114 -10.21 -6.44 -3.30
CA ARG A 114 -11.10 -7.05 -4.29
C ARG A 114 -10.68 -8.49 -4.55
N SER A 115 -11.61 -9.43 -4.47
CA SER A 115 -11.35 -10.86 -4.73
C SER A 115 -12.66 -11.66 -4.65
N SER A 116 -12.73 -12.81 -5.30
CA SER A 116 -13.74 -13.86 -5.02
C SER A 116 -13.38 -14.72 -3.80
N HIS A 117 -12.18 -14.54 -3.26
CA HIS A 117 -11.59 -15.32 -2.17
C HIS A 117 -11.21 -14.43 -0.99
N GLU A 118 -10.74 -15.08 0.05
CA GLU A 118 -10.26 -14.40 1.25
C GLU A 118 -8.92 -13.71 0.98
N LEU A 119 -8.77 -12.47 1.47
CA LEU A 119 -7.52 -11.72 1.43
C LEU A 119 -7.13 -11.24 2.83
N TRP A 120 -5.84 -11.32 3.12
CA TRP A 120 -5.23 -10.76 4.32
C TRP A 120 -4.33 -9.60 3.94
N LEU A 121 -4.57 -8.43 4.51
CA LEU A 121 -3.72 -7.26 4.32
C LEU A 121 -3.12 -6.86 5.66
N ARG A 122 -1.81 -6.66 5.71
CA ARG A 122 -1.11 -6.04 6.82
C ARG A 122 -0.50 -4.73 6.37
N VAL A 123 -0.70 -3.67 7.14
CA VAL A 123 -0.07 -2.35 6.94
C VAL A 123 0.53 -1.95 8.28
N GLY A 124 1.86 -1.98 8.42
CA GLY A 124 2.53 -1.76 9.70
C GLY A 124 1.93 -2.62 10.82
N PRO A 125 1.35 -2.02 11.88
CA PRO A 125 0.71 -2.74 12.98
C PRO A 125 -0.71 -3.23 12.67
N TRP A 126 -1.37 -2.73 11.62
CA TRP A 126 -2.76 -3.04 11.31
C TRP A 126 -2.89 -4.31 10.47
N THR A 127 -3.90 -5.12 10.75
CA THR A 127 -4.24 -6.33 9.97
C THR A 127 -5.73 -6.31 9.62
N PHE A 128 -6.02 -6.54 8.34
CA PHE A 128 -7.34 -6.51 7.74
C PHE A 128 -7.65 -7.84 7.08
N LEU A 129 -8.90 -8.25 7.17
CA LEU A 129 -9.42 -9.46 6.55
C LEU A 129 -10.57 -9.08 5.62
N LYS A 130 -10.47 -9.47 4.36
CA LYS A 130 -11.58 -9.48 3.42
C LYS A 130 -12.06 -10.94 3.30
N ASP A 131 -13.28 -11.22 3.74
CA ASP A 131 -13.91 -12.55 3.72
C ASP A 131 -14.41 -12.94 2.32
N ARG A 132 -14.93 -14.16 2.15
CA ARG A 132 -15.47 -14.64 0.85
C ARG A 132 -16.90 -14.18 0.58
N GLU A 133 -17.59 -13.60 1.57
CA GLU A 133 -19.01 -13.25 1.46
C GLU A 133 -19.24 -12.01 0.59
N ARG A 134 -18.20 -11.18 0.44
CA ARG A 134 -18.24 -9.95 -0.36
C ARG A 134 -17.18 -9.98 -1.45
N ALA A 135 -17.48 -9.42 -2.62
CA ALA A 135 -16.51 -9.24 -3.71
C ALA A 135 -15.47 -8.13 -3.41
N GLU A 136 -15.83 -7.17 -2.57
CA GLU A 136 -15.01 -6.01 -2.19
C GLU A 136 -15.13 -5.74 -0.68
N ALA A 137 -14.04 -5.27 -0.06
CA ALA A 137 -14.03 -4.70 1.29
C ALA A 137 -13.16 -3.44 1.31
N CYS A 138 -13.58 -2.42 2.05
CA CYS A 138 -12.85 -1.17 2.21
C CYS A 138 -12.56 -0.86 3.68
N PHE A 139 -11.37 -0.35 3.94
CA PHE A 139 -10.91 0.03 5.28
C PHE A 139 -10.30 1.42 5.24
N TYR A 140 -10.51 2.20 6.29
CA TYR A 140 -9.87 3.49 6.46
C TYR A 140 -8.91 3.46 7.63
N ILE A 141 -7.68 3.94 7.43
CA ILE A 141 -6.70 4.08 8.50
C ILE A 141 -6.09 5.46 8.53
N ASP A 142 -5.76 5.88 9.74
CA ASP A 142 -5.05 7.12 10.00
C ASP A 142 -3.59 6.78 10.34
N VAL A 143 -2.66 7.15 9.46
CA VAL A 143 -1.23 6.92 9.65
C VAL A 143 -0.54 8.19 10.15
N PRO A 144 0.24 8.12 11.25
CA PRO A 144 0.98 9.29 11.72
C PRO A 144 2.15 9.62 10.79
N VAL A 145 2.38 10.90 10.56
CA VAL A 145 3.47 11.47 9.76
C VAL A 145 4.22 12.49 10.63
N PRO A 146 5.36 12.09 11.22
CA PRO A 146 6.23 12.98 11.96
C PRO A 146 6.68 14.19 11.12
N SER A 147 7.04 15.24 11.83
CA SER A 147 7.58 16.47 11.25
C SER A 147 8.90 16.18 10.53
N GLY A 148 8.88 16.24 9.19
CA GLY A 148 10.01 15.85 8.33
C GLY A 148 9.82 14.55 7.55
N GLY A 149 8.66 13.89 7.69
CA GLY A 149 8.38 12.58 7.11
C GLY A 149 8.36 11.50 8.19
N GLY A 150 7.97 10.28 7.83
CA GLY A 150 7.86 9.16 8.76
C GLY A 150 8.74 7.97 8.40
N ASP A 151 8.70 6.93 9.22
CA ASP A 151 9.23 5.64 8.82
C ASP A 151 8.31 5.01 7.75
N ALA A 152 8.91 4.16 6.91
CA ALA A 152 8.17 3.35 5.96
C ALA A 152 7.24 2.35 6.69
N TYR A 153 5.97 2.33 6.32
CA TYR A 153 5.01 1.32 6.77
C TYR A 153 5.08 0.09 5.87
N PRO A 154 5.55 -1.07 6.35
CA PRO A 154 5.57 -2.27 5.55
C PRO A 154 4.14 -2.73 5.23
N VAL A 155 3.89 -3.07 3.98
CA VAL A 155 2.62 -3.60 3.50
C VAL A 155 2.82 -5.03 3.00
N GLU A 156 1.94 -5.93 3.41
CA GLU A 156 1.89 -7.30 2.94
C GLU A 156 0.44 -7.68 2.63
N LEU A 157 0.14 -7.99 1.38
CA LEU A 157 -1.11 -8.60 0.96
C LEU A 157 -0.87 -10.09 0.70
N ARG A 158 -1.73 -10.94 1.25
CA ARG A 158 -1.71 -12.39 1.04
C ARG A 158 -3.04 -12.88 0.50
N ALA A 159 -2.95 -13.73 -0.50
CA ALA A 159 -4.06 -14.50 -1.06
C ALA A 159 -3.67 -15.97 -1.07
N SER A 160 -4.61 -16.86 -0.72
CA SER A 160 -4.40 -18.31 -0.74
C SER A 160 -5.72 -19.00 -1.08
N ASN A 161 -5.69 -19.82 -2.14
CA ASN A 161 -6.82 -20.65 -2.53
C ASN A 161 -6.33 -21.85 -3.37
N PRO A 162 -6.68 -23.10 -3.00
CA PRO A 162 -6.24 -24.28 -3.74
C PRO A 162 -6.72 -24.32 -5.20
N ASP A 163 -7.81 -23.64 -5.54
CA ASP A 163 -8.37 -23.65 -6.90
C ASP A 163 -7.88 -22.48 -7.77
N GLY A 164 -6.82 -21.79 -7.33
CA GLY A 164 -6.33 -20.56 -7.94
C GLY A 164 -6.86 -19.31 -7.24
N ILE A 165 -6.05 -18.26 -7.22
CA ILE A 165 -6.36 -17.03 -6.49
C ILE A 165 -6.93 -15.93 -7.40
N SER A 166 -7.64 -14.99 -6.81
CA SER A 166 -7.84 -13.65 -7.35
C SER A 166 -7.51 -12.65 -6.27
N ALA A 167 -6.89 -11.54 -6.62
CA ALA A 167 -6.53 -10.52 -5.63
C ALA A 167 -6.43 -9.15 -6.29
N GLY A 168 -6.97 -8.14 -5.62
CA GLY A 168 -6.84 -6.75 -5.97
C GLY A 168 -6.65 -5.91 -4.72
N LEU A 169 -5.72 -4.98 -4.79
CA LEU A 169 -5.44 -3.99 -3.75
C LEU A 169 -5.36 -2.61 -4.40
N SER A 170 -6.19 -1.69 -3.94
CA SER A 170 -5.97 -0.27 -4.16
C SER A 170 -5.76 0.45 -2.82
N ILE A 171 -4.84 1.40 -2.83
CA ILE A 171 -4.55 2.29 -1.71
C ILE A 171 -4.68 3.71 -2.22
N SER A 172 -5.49 4.51 -1.54
CA SER A 172 -5.67 5.94 -1.84
C SER A 172 -5.45 6.78 -0.60
N GLU A 173 -4.85 7.95 -0.77
CA GLU A 173 -4.62 8.95 0.28
C GLU A 173 -5.65 10.07 0.16
N LEU A 174 -6.26 10.47 1.27
CA LEU A 174 -7.13 11.64 1.31
C LEU A 174 -6.31 12.92 1.38
N GLY A 175 -6.49 13.80 0.39
CA GLY A 175 -5.98 15.16 0.34
C GLY A 175 -7.00 16.16 0.85
N GLU A 176 -7.02 16.43 2.15
CA GLU A 176 -8.00 17.35 2.75
C GLU A 176 -7.93 18.77 2.17
N ALA A 177 -6.73 19.30 1.97
CA ALA A 177 -6.56 20.67 1.46
C ALA A 177 -7.03 20.83 0.01
N ALA A 178 -6.95 19.76 -0.78
CA ALA A 178 -7.35 19.73 -2.19
C ALA A 178 -8.73 19.10 -2.42
N ASP A 179 -9.39 18.62 -1.37
CA ASP A 179 -10.66 17.89 -1.42
C ASP A 179 -10.66 16.78 -2.49
N THR A 180 -9.65 15.90 -2.45
CA THR A 180 -9.46 14.84 -3.46
C THR A 180 -8.83 13.59 -2.87
N TRP A 181 -8.91 12.48 -3.58
CA TRP A 181 -8.16 11.26 -3.28
C TRP A 181 -7.01 11.07 -4.27
N TYR A 182 -5.81 10.81 -3.75
CA TYR A 182 -4.64 10.48 -4.55
C TYR A 182 -4.46 8.97 -4.60
N ARG A 183 -4.28 8.41 -5.80
CA ARG A 183 -3.98 6.99 -5.94
C ARG A 183 -2.54 6.71 -5.52
N THR A 184 -2.34 5.98 -4.42
CA THR A 184 -1.01 5.56 -3.97
C THR A 184 -0.58 4.25 -4.61
N LEU A 185 -1.48 3.29 -4.76
CA LEU A 185 -1.22 2.03 -5.45
C LEU A 185 -2.52 1.50 -6.04
N ALA A 186 -2.45 0.91 -7.23
CA ALA A 186 -3.49 0.05 -7.76
C ALA A 186 -2.84 -1.19 -8.36
N TRP A 187 -3.19 -2.35 -7.84
CA TRP A 187 -2.68 -3.63 -8.28
C TRP A 187 -3.82 -4.66 -8.31
N SER A 188 -3.86 -5.51 -9.33
CA SER A 188 -4.83 -6.58 -9.44
C SER A 188 -4.33 -7.74 -10.27
N CYS A 189 -4.77 -8.95 -9.93
CA CYS A 189 -4.62 -10.14 -10.74
C CYS A 189 -5.85 -11.05 -10.59
N GLY A 190 -6.37 -11.59 -11.70
CA GLY A 190 -7.52 -12.50 -11.68
C GLY A 190 -8.84 -11.80 -11.38
N ALA A 191 -9.04 -10.56 -11.82
CA ALA A 191 -10.28 -9.82 -11.58
C ALA A 191 -10.93 -9.38 -12.91
N PRO A 192 -11.98 -10.09 -13.40
CA PRO A 192 -12.61 -11.31 -12.85
C PRO A 192 -11.87 -12.61 -13.24
N GLY A 193 -11.85 -13.62 -12.35
CA GLY A 193 -11.38 -14.98 -12.66
C GLY A 193 -10.30 -15.50 -11.71
N ALA A 194 -9.50 -16.46 -12.17
CA ALA A 194 -8.27 -16.86 -11.49
C ALA A 194 -7.09 -16.13 -12.13
N CYS A 195 -6.18 -15.65 -11.30
CA CYS A 195 -4.92 -15.04 -11.68
C CYS A 195 -4.05 -16.08 -12.39
N SER A 196 -3.52 -15.76 -13.56
CA SER A 196 -2.57 -16.63 -14.26
C SER A 196 -1.12 -16.19 -14.05
N PHE A 197 -0.16 -17.09 -14.26
CA PHE A 197 1.27 -16.71 -14.25
C PHE A 197 1.60 -15.66 -15.30
N ASP A 198 1.01 -15.76 -16.50
CA ASP A 198 1.18 -14.77 -17.56
C ASP A 198 0.64 -13.39 -17.15
N GLU A 199 -0.50 -13.35 -16.46
CA GLU A 199 -1.07 -12.10 -15.93
C GLU A 199 -0.16 -11.51 -14.84
N LEU A 200 0.39 -12.33 -13.93
CA LEU A 200 1.35 -11.87 -12.92
C LEU A 200 2.63 -11.30 -13.55
N ASP A 201 3.14 -11.91 -14.60
CA ASP A 201 4.33 -11.43 -15.31
C ASP A 201 4.04 -10.12 -16.06
N ALA A 202 2.85 -9.99 -16.65
CA ALA A 202 2.39 -8.74 -17.24
C ALA A 202 2.28 -7.63 -16.19
N GLN A 203 1.70 -7.91 -15.02
CA GLN A 203 1.66 -6.98 -13.89
C GLN A 203 3.06 -6.58 -13.42
N ARG A 204 4.04 -7.50 -13.53
CA ARG A 204 5.46 -7.24 -13.17
C ARG A 204 6.09 -6.25 -14.09
N ALA A 205 5.92 -6.49 -15.39
CA ALA A 205 6.41 -5.60 -16.41
C ALA A 205 5.76 -4.22 -16.29
N GLU A 206 4.45 -4.15 -16.08
CA GLU A 206 3.74 -2.87 -15.97
C GLU A 206 4.15 -2.09 -14.72
N SER A 207 4.20 -2.75 -13.56
CA SER A 207 4.63 -2.10 -12.30
C SER A 207 6.07 -1.60 -12.39
N ALA A 208 6.97 -2.35 -13.05
CA ALA A 208 8.35 -1.92 -13.27
C ALA A 208 8.45 -0.69 -14.18
N ARG A 209 7.66 -0.64 -15.27
CA ARG A 209 7.59 0.55 -16.14
C ARG A 209 7.01 1.75 -15.41
N ALA A 210 5.89 1.56 -14.69
CA ALA A 210 5.29 2.60 -13.89
C ALA A 210 6.27 3.15 -12.83
N ALA A 211 7.02 2.29 -12.15
CA ALA A 211 8.05 2.71 -11.21
C ALA A 211 9.20 3.50 -11.89
N ALA A 212 9.68 3.05 -13.04
CA ALA A 212 10.74 3.73 -13.79
C ALA A 212 10.32 5.12 -14.31
N GLU A 213 9.02 5.31 -14.56
CA GLU A 213 8.44 6.58 -15.00
C GLU A 213 7.85 7.40 -13.83
N HIS A 214 8.07 6.97 -12.58
CA HIS A 214 7.50 7.56 -11.37
C HIS A 214 5.95 7.60 -11.34
N ARG A 215 5.27 6.79 -12.17
CA ARG A 215 3.80 6.71 -12.29
C ARG A 215 3.15 5.65 -11.41
N LEU A 216 3.90 5.01 -10.52
CA LEU A 216 3.36 3.97 -9.63
C LEU A 216 2.32 4.53 -8.65
N TYR A 217 2.49 5.79 -8.26
CA TYR A 217 1.60 6.56 -7.39
C TYR A 217 1.33 7.94 -8.01
N ASP A 218 0.32 8.65 -7.51
CA ASP A 218 0.00 10.01 -7.92
C ASP A 218 1.07 11.00 -7.39
N PRO A 219 1.72 11.79 -8.25
CA PRO A 219 2.77 12.73 -7.85
C PRO A 219 2.27 13.89 -6.98
N CYS A 220 0.95 14.13 -6.94
CA CYS A 220 0.36 15.14 -6.07
C CYS A 220 0.21 14.66 -4.62
N GLY A 221 0.17 13.34 -4.39
CA GLY A 221 0.08 12.75 -3.06
C GLY A 221 1.35 12.96 -2.22
N SER A 222 1.28 12.52 -0.95
CA SER A 222 2.42 12.58 -0.02
C SER A 222 2.99 11.22 0.36
N LEU A 223 2.49 10.14 -0.24
CA LEU A 223 2.96 8.77 -0.04
C LEU A 223 3.72 8.22 -1.24
N GLN A 224 4.88 7.64 -0.97
CA GLN A 224 5.66 6.90 -1.97
C GLN A 224 5.54 5.39 -1.73
N VAL A 225 5.53 4.62 -2.82
CA VAL A 225 5.60 3.16 -2.78
C VAL A 225 7.03 2.71 -3.03
N LEU A 226 7.59 1.94 -2.08
CA LEU A 226 8.96 1.44 -2.14
C LEU A 226 8.99 -0.10 -2.19
N GLY A 227 9.92 -0.67 -2.96
CA GLY A 227 10.25 -2.10 -2.88
C GLY A 227 9.12 -3.05 -3.27
N LEU A 228 8.26 -2.67 -4.22
CA LEU A 228 7.16 -3.51 -4.70
C LEU A 228 7.69 -4.84 -5.26
N SER A 229 7.25 -5.94 -4.64
CA SER A 229 7.67 -7.30 -4.96
C SER A 229 6.53 -8.27 -4.68
N TRP A 230 6.56 -9.42 -5.35
CA TRP A 230 5.62 -10.49 -5.08
C TRP A 230 6.21 -11.87 -5.33
N ASP A 231 5.65 -12.82 -4.60
CA ASP A 231 6.05 -14.23 -4.55
C ASP A 231 4.81 -15.11 -4.68
N SER A 232 4.90 -16.15 -5.53
CA SER A 232 3.93 -17.22 -5.70
C SER A 232 4.65 -18.56 -5.55
N ARG A 233 4.58 -19.18 -4.36
CA ARG A 233 5.42 -20.36 -4.03
C ARG A 233 4.79 -21.70 -4.39
N VAL A 234 3.48 -21.73 -4.59
CA VAL A 234 2.72 -22.97 -4.79
C VAL A 234 1.73 -22.74 -5.91
N ALA A 235 1.75 -23.63 -6.89
CA ALA A 235 0.83 -23.64 -8.01
C ALA A 235 0.00 -24.94 -7.93
N PRO A 236 -1.34 -24.88 -7.83
CA PRO A 236 -2.19 -26.06 -7.92
C PRO A 236 -2.11 -26.72 -9.29
N ASP A 237 -1.86 -25.92 -10.33
CA ASP A 237 -1.62 -26.36 -11.70
C ASP A 237 -0.47 -25.54 -12.33
N HIS A 238 -0.17 -25.78 -13.61
CA HIS A 238 0.89 -25.05 -14.32
C HIS A 238 0.48 -23.63 -14.78
N GLN A 239 -0.75 -23.19 -14.49
CA GLN A 239 -1.35 -21.97 -15.05
C GLN A 239 -1.68 -20.93 -13.98
N HIS A 240 -2.08 -21.34 -12.78
CA HIS A 240 -2.59 -20.51 -11.71
C HIS A 240 -1.75 -20.69 -10.45
N PRO A 241 -1.41 -19.61 -9.71
CA PRO A 241 -0.84 -19.71 -8.39
C PRO A 241 -1.94 -20.01 -7.35
N GLY A 242 -1.61 -20.88 -6.40
CA GLY A 242 -2.47 -21.20 -5.25
C GLY A 242 -2.20 -20.30 -4.05
N ASP A 243 -1.03 -19.65 -4.03
CA ASP A 243 -0.64 -18.68 -3.04
C ASP A 243 0.02 -17.47 -3.71
N LEU A 244 -0.26 -16.28 -3.19
CA LEU A 244 0.42 -15.04 -3.56
C LEU A 244 0.69 -14.20 -2.32
N THR A 245 1.88 -13.61 -2.29
CA THR A 245 2.25 -12.58 -1.32
C THR A 245 2.81 -11.38 -2.06
N LEU A 246 2.14 -10.22 -1.96
CA LEU A 246 2.59 -8.93 -2.47
C LEU A 246 3.16 -8.11 -1.30
N ARG A 247 4.35 -7.53 -1.46
CA ARG A 247 5.07 -6.77 -0.45
C ARG A 247 5.60 -5.47 -0.99
N PHE A 248 5.49 -4.41 -0.20
CA PHE A 248 6.08 -3.10 -0.45
C PHE A 248 6.09 -2.30 0.86
N SER A 249 6.58 -1.07 0.81
CA SER A 249 6.44 -0.12 1.91
C SER A 249 5.78 1.18 1.45
N LEU A 250 4.94 1.76 2.31
CA LEU A 250 4.40 3.11 2.16
C LEU A 250 5.27 4.08 2.93
N GLN A 251 5.91 5.00 2.23
CA GLN A 251 6.80 6.00 2.80
C GLN A 251 6.10 7.36 2.80
N PRO A 252 5.61 7.86 3.95
CA PRO A 252 5.07 9.21 4.04
C PRO A 252 6.19 10.25 3.94
N THR A 253 5.90 11.31 3.20
CA THR A 253 6.76 12.49 3.08
C THR A 253 6.24 13.61 3.99
N ALA A 254 7.07 14.62 4.25
CA ALA A 254 6.65 15.81 4.99
C ALA A 254 5.66 16.69 4.21
N ARG A 255 5.49 16.44 2.91
CA ARG A 255 4.64 17.25 2.04
C ARG A 255 3.17 17.14 2.47
N VAL A 256 2.47 18.27 2.42
CA VAL A 256 1.01 18.31 2.52
C VAL A 256 0.47 18.43 1.09
N PRO A 257 -0.30 17.46 0.60
CA PRO A 257 -0.92 17.57 -0.72
C PRO A 257 -1.92 18.73 -0.76
N ASP A 258 -1.71 19.67 -1.65
CA ASP A 258 -2.49 20.91 -1.80
C ASP A 258 -3.03 21.13 -3.22
N LYS A 259 -2.73 20.21 -4.14
CA LYS A 259 -3.20 20.22 -5.53
C LYS A 259 -4.15 19.07 -5.79
N VAL A 260 -5.06 19.23 -6.74
CA VAL A 260 -5.96 18.14 -7.15
C VAL A 260 -5.19 16.95 -7.71
N ALA A 261 -5.74 15.74 -7.60
CA ALA A 261 -5.12 14.53 -8.12
C ALA A 261 -4.86 14.64 -9.64
N GLY A 262 -3.69 14.19 -10.08
CA GLY A 262 -3.28 14.26 -11.49
C GLY A 262 -2.95 15.66 -12.04
N ASP A 263 -2.84 16.69 -11.19
CA ASP A 263 -2.40 18.02 -11.62
C ASP A 263 -1.00 17.94 -12.28
N PRO A 264 -0.82 18.42 -13.53
CA PRO A 264 0.44 18.29 -14.26
C PRO A 264 1.58 19.11 -13.67
N THR A 265 1.30 20.00 -12.72
CA THR A 265 2.29 20.80 -11.99
C THR A 265 2.80 20.11 -10.73
N CYS A 266 2.30 18.92 -10.41
CA CYS A 266 2.91 18.03 -9.42
C CYS A 266 4.18 17.43 -10.04
N GLY A 267 5.34 17.93 -9.61
CA GLY A 267 6.63 17.46 -10.09
C GLY A 267 6.98 16.06 -9.61
N PHE A 268 7.97 15.45 -10.27
CA PHE A 268 8.77 14.33 -9.77
C PHE A 268 10.11 14.85 -9.24
#